data_AF-A0A9D6J2X2-F1
#
_entry.id   AF-A0A9D6J2X2-F1
#
_cell.length_a   1.000
_cell.length_b   1.000
_cell.length_c   1.000
_cell.angle_alpha   90.00
_cell.angle_beta   90.00
_cell.angle_gamma   90.00
#
_symmetry.space_group_name_H-M   'P 1'
#
loop_
_entity.id
_entity.type
_entity.pdbx_description
1 polymer ?
#
loop_
_entity_poly.entity_id
_entity_poly.type
_entity_poly.pdbx_seq_one_letter_code
_entity_poly.pdbx_strand_id
1 'polypeptide(L)'
;MAPRRPPTPRGPAAAVSRRLLARVRDVMAGPGSAERRLDKLTEIIAADMVAEVCSIYVRRPGDVLELFATKGLKPTAVHVTRLSV
;
A
#
# COMPACT_ATOMS: atom_id res chain seq x y z
N MET A 1 -2.00 -39.19 19.20
CA MET A 1 -2.84 -38.03 19.59
C MET A 1 -2.26 -36.79 18.93
N ALA A 2 -2.81 -36.33 17.81
CA ALA A 2 -2.27 -35.19 17.04
C ALA A 2 -2.93 -33.87 17.50
N PRO A 3 -2.19 -32.76 17.65
CA PRO A 3 -2.77 -31.48 18.02
C PRO A 3 -3.60 -30.93 16.86
N ARG A 4 -4.89 -30.68 17.11
CA ARG A 4 -5.78 -30.02 16.15
C ARG A 4 -5.30 -28.59 15.93
N ARG A 5 -4.96 -28.27 14.67
CA ARG A 5 -4.59 -26.91 14.21
C ARG A 5 -5.73 -25.93 14.53
N PRO A 6 -5.47 -24.72 15.05
CA PRO A 6 -6.53 -23.75 15.28
C PRO A 6 -7.18 -23.35 13.95
N PRO A 7 -8.51 -23.17 13.89
CA PRO A 7 -9.16 -22.68 12.68
C PRO A 7 -8.69 -21.25 12.37
N THR A 8 -8.34 -21.00 11.11
CA THR A 8 -8.03 -19.67 10.59
C THR A 8 -9.20 -18.71 10.80
N PRO A 9 -8.94 -17.42 11.10
CA PRO A 9 -10.00 -16.47 11.37
C PRO A 9 -10.86 -16.27 10.12
N ARG A 10 -12.06 -16.85 10.09
CA ARG A 10 -13.12 -16.55 9.12
C ARG A 10 -13.96 -15.38 9.65
N GLY A 11 -13.31 -14.24 9.84
CA GLY A 11 -13.94 -12.99 10.28
C GLY A 11 -14.05 -11.95 9.15
N PRO A 12 -14.92 -10.94 9.30
CA PRO A 12 -15.10 -9.86 8.33
C PRO A 12 -13.79 -9.11 8.04
N ALA A 13 -12.90 -8.96 9.02
CA ALA A 13 -11.56 -8.36 8.83
C ALA A 13 -10.72 -9.09 7.77
N ALA A 14 -10.71 -10.43 7.76
CA ALA A 14 -9.98 -11.21 6.76
C ALA A 14 -10.61 -11.11 5.34
N ALA A 15 -11.92 -10.87 5.26
CA ALA A 15 -12.61 -10.62 4.00
C ALA A 15 -12.33 -9.22 3.44
N VAL A 16 -12.29 -8.20 4.31
CA VAL A 16 -11.90 -6.81 3.97
C VAL A 16 -10.46 -6.79 3.44
N SER A 17 -9.53 -7.49 4.10
CA SER A 17 -8.15 -7.62 3.62
C SER A 17 -8.06 -8.28 2.25
N ARG A 18 -8.87 -9.32 1.97
CA ARG A 18 -8.87 -9.98 0.65
C ARG A 18 -9.40 -9.09 -0.48
N ARG A 19 -10.45 -8.29 -0.21
CA ARG A 19 -11.00 -7.36 -1.20
C ARG A 19 -10.02 -6.23 -1.51
N LEU A 20 -9.35 -5.68 -0.50
CA LEU A 20 -8.29 -4.69 -0.68
C LEU A 20 -7.16 -5.27 -1.55
N LEU A 21 -6.64 -6.44 -1.18
CA LEU A 21 -5.56 -7.10 -1.91
C LEU A 21 -5.93 -7.41 -3.37
N ALA A 22 -7.18 -7.82 -3.65
CA ALA A 22 -7.66 -8.01 -5.01
C ALA A 22 -7.60 -6.69 -5.82
N ARG A 23 -8.09 -5.58 -5.26
CA ARG A 23 -8.00 -4.27 -5.93
C ARG A 23 -6.57 -3.80 -6.14
N VAL A 24 -5.70 -3.97 -5.14
CA VAL A 24 -4.27 -3.65 -5.24
C VAL A 24 -3.64 -4.40 -6.41
N ARG A 25 -3.92 -5.71 -6.52
CA ARG A 25 -3.44 -6.54 -7.63
C ARG A 25 -3.96 -6.04 -8.98
N ASP A 26 -5.25 -5.75 -9.08
CA ASP A 26 -5.87 -5.32 -10.33
C ASP A 26 -5.32 -3.95 -10.80
N VAL A 27 -5.03 -3.03 -9.87
CA VAL A 27 -4.34 -1.76 -10.18
C VAL A 27 -2.93 -1.99 -10.70
N MET A 28 -2.17 -2.89 -10.06
CA MET A 28 -0.80 -3.19 -10.49
C MET A 28 -0.74 -3.85 -11.87
N ALA A 29 -1.73 -4.69 -12.19
CA ALA A 29 -1.89 -5.34 -13.49
C ALA A 29 -2.48 -4.42 -14.57
N GLY A 30 -3.08 -3.28 -14.17
CA GLY A 30 -3.68 -2.32 -15.09
C GLY A 30 -2.66 -1.52 -15.91
N PRO A 31 -3.12 -0.84 -16.97
CA PRO A 31 -2.27 0.00 -17.82
C PRO A 31 -1.84 1.29 -17.09
N GLY A 32 -0.70 1.85 -17.50
CA GLY A 32 -0.20 3.14 -16.99
C GLY A 32 1.25 3.07 -16.52
N SER A 33 1.81 4.23 -16.18
CA SER A 33 3.15 4.32 -15.60
C SER A 33 3.17 3.65 -14.21
N ALA A 34 4.37 3.30 -13.74
CA ALA A 34 4.55 2.80 -12.37
C ALA A 34 4.03 3.82 -11.34
N GLU A 35 4.35 5.10 -11.54
CA GLU A 35 3.93 6.20 -10.67
C GLU A 35 2.40 6.31 -10.55
N ARG A 36 1.67 6.37 -11.68
CA ARG A 36 0.20 6.41 -11.67
C ARG A 36 -0.43 5.21 -10.94
N ARG A 37 0.20 4.04 -11.03
CA ARG A 37 -0.27 2.85 -10.30
C ARG A 37 -0.05 3.03 -8.80
N LEU A 38 1.12 3.50 -8.38
CA LEU A 38 1.43 3.75 -6.97
C LEU A 38 0.55 4.85 -6.35
N ASP A 39 0.26 5.92 -7.10
CA ASP A 39 -0.70 6.95 -6.66
C ASP A 39 -2.06 6.34 -6.34
N LYS A 40 -2.60 5.56 -7.30
CA LYS A 40 -3.88 4.89 -7.14
C LYS A 40 -3.88 3.88 -5.98
N LEU A 41 -2.74 3.23 -5.70
CA LEU A 41 -2.61 2.38 -4.53
C LEU A 41 -2.76 3.16 -3.23
N THR A 42 -2.09 4.32 -3.10
CA THR A 42 -2.20 5.13 -1.88
C THR A 42 -3.64 5.60 -1.63
N GLU A 43 -4.38 5.93 -2.68
CA GLU A 43 -5.80 6.30 -2.59
C GLU A 43 -6.67 5.14 -2.09
N ILE A 44 -6.53 3.96 -2.69
CA ILE A 44 -7.33 2.77 -2.34
C ILE A 44 -7.02 2.32 -0.92
N ILE A 45 -5.74 2.27 -0.55
CA ILE A 45 -5.32 1.83 0.79
C ILE A 45 -5.81 2.82 1.84
N ALA A 46 -5.65 4.14 1.61
CA ALA A 46 -6.13 5.15 2.54
C ALA A 46 -7.65 5.06 2.73
N ALA A 47 -8.41 4.89 1.64
CA ALA A 47 -9.87 4.77 1.71
C ALA A 47 -10.32 3.50 2.44
N ASP A 48 -9.71 2.35 2.15
CA ASP A 48 -10.08 1.07 2.76
C ASP A 48 -9.70 0.98 4.24
N MET A 49 -8.55 1.55 4.61
CA MET A 49 -8.07 1.55 5.99
C MET A 49 -8.61 2.72 6.81
N VAL A 50 -9.36 3.64 6.19
CA VAL A 50 -9.84 4.90 6.81
C VAL A 50 -8.65 5.66 7.41
N ALA A 51 -7.54 5.73 6.67
CA ALA A 51 -6.33 6.39 7.10
C ALA A 51 -6.28 7.83 6.55
N GLU A 52 -5.92 8.78 7.41
CA GLU A 52 -5.71 10.18 7.02
C GLU A 52 -4.54 10.31 6.03
N VAL A 53 -3.52 9.47 6.20
CA VAL A 53 -2.31 9.47 5.39
C VAL A 53 -1.94 8.05 4.94
N CYS A 54 -1.61 7.90 3.66
CA CYS A 54 -0.93 6.74 3.10
C CYS A 54 0.25 7.21 2.23
N SER A 55 1.41 6.60 2.37
CA SER A 55 2.62 6.98 1.64
C SER A 55 3.38 5.74 1.18
N ILE A 56 3.85 5.74 -0.07
CA ILE A 56 4.71 4.70 -0.61
C ILE A 56 6.10 5.28 -0.81
N TYR A 57 7.09 4.58 -0.25
CA TYR A 57 8.50 4.91 -0.42
C TYR A 57 9.20 3.83 -1.26
N VAL A 58 10.04 4.26 -2.19
CA VAL A 58 10.86 3.38 -3.03
C VAL A 58 12.30 3.46 -2.58
N ARG A 59 12.94 2.30 -2.40
CA ARG A 59 14.36 2.23 -2.07
C ARG A 59 15.22 2.64 -3.27
N ARG A 60 16.15 3.54 -3.01
CA ARG A 60 17.14 4.07 -3.95
C ARG A 60 18.56 3.67 -3.48
N PRO A 61 19.57 3.72 -4.37
CA PRO A 61 20.95 3.50 -3.97
C PRO A 61 21.37 4.42 -2.81
N GLY A 62 22.24 3.92 -1.93
CA GLY A 62 22.74 4.66 -0.77
C GLY A 62 21.81 4.64 0.45
N ASP A 63 21.04 3.56 0.62
CA ASP A 63 20.13 3.35 1.77
C ASP A 63 19.13 4.49 1.99
N VAL A 64 18.61 5.02 0.88
CA VAL A 64 17.61 6.09 0.87
C VAL A 64 16.24 5.54 0.44
N LEU A 65 15.20 5.97 1.15
CA LEU A 65 13.80 5.83 0.76
C LEU A 65 13.29 7.15 0.20
N GLU A 66 12.88 7.16 -1.06
CA GLU A 66 12.27 8.33 -1.71
C GLU A 66 10.74 8.20 -1.68
N LEU A 67 10.04 9.27 -1.27
CA LEU A 67 8.59 9.34 -1.34
C LEU A 67 8.16 9.37 -2.81
N PHE A 68 7.40 8.36 -3.24
CA PHE A 68 7.05 8.17 -4.65
C PHE A 68 5.56 8.29 -4.92
N ALA A 69 4.71 8.12 -3.91
CA ALA A 69 3.28 8.36 -3.99
C ALA A 69 2.71 8.66 -2.60
N THR A 70 1.69 9.51 -2.52
CA THR A 70 1.03 9.81 -1.24
C THR A 70 -0.43 10.21 -1.38
N LYS A 71 -1.22 9.83 -0.39
CA LYS A 71 -2.52 10.40 -0.06
C LYS A 71 -2.44 11.05 1.32
N GLY A 72 -2.88 12.30 1.44
CA GLY A 72 -2.96 13.03 2.72
C GLY A 72 -1.76 13.94 3.01
N LEU A 73 -0.57 13.66 2.46
CA LEU A 73 0.56 14.61 2.49
C LEU A 73 0.47 15.62 1.33
N LYS A 74 1.35 16.63 1.38
CA LYS A 74 1.51 17.59 0.29
C LYS A 74 1.95 16.86 -0.99
N PRO A 75 1.24 16.97 -2.12
CA PRO A 75 1.65 16.33 -3.38
C PRO A 75 3.04 16.77 -3.85
N THR A 76 3.42 18.01 -3.54
CA THR A 76 4.74 18.57 -3.85
C THR A 76 5.90 17.94 -3.06
N ALA A 77 5.61 17.08 -2.07
CA ALA A 77 6.63 16.34 -1.33
C ALA A 77 7.11 15.08 -2.06
N VAL A 78 6.36 14.61 -3.06
CA VAL A 78 6.74 13.46 -3.89
C VAL A 78 8.02 13.79 -4.66
N HIS A 79 8.98 12.85 -4.68
CA HIS A 79 10.36 13.00 -5.18
C HIS A 79 11.26 14.01 -4.46
N VAL A 80 10.72 14.77 -3.51
CA VAL A 80 11.47 15.73 -2.68
C VAL A 80 11.85 15.12 -1.33
N THR A 81 10.90 14.46 -0.69
CA THR A 81 11.10 13.85 0.62
C THR A 81 11.92 12.56 0.52
N ARG A 82 12.97 12.48 1.35
CA ARG A 82 13.88 11.33 1.45
C ARG A 82 14.12 10.98 2.90
N LEU A 83 14.20 9.68 3.19
CA LEU A 83 14.52 9.13 4.51
C LEU A 83 15.74 8.21 4.39
N SER A 84 16.62 8.20 5.39
CA SER A 84 17.74 7.25 5.50
C SER A 84 17.30 6.00 6.26
N VAL A 85 17.83 4.83 5.89
CA VAL A 85 17.54 3.51 6.51
C VAL A 85 18.82 2.83 6.96
#